data_AF-A0AB34GBM3-F1
#
_entry.id   AF-A0AB34GBM3-F1
#
_cell.length_a   1.000
_cell.length_b   1.000
_cell.length_c   1.000
_cell.angle_alpha   90.00
_cell.angle_beta   90.00
_cell.angle_gamma   90.00
#
_symmetry.space_group_name_H-M   'P 1'
#
loop_
_entity.id
_entity.type
_entity.pdbx_description
1 polymer ?
#
loop_
_entity_poly.entity_id
_entity_poly.type
_entity_poly.pdbx_seq_one_letter_code
_entity_poly.pdbx_strand_id
1 'polypeptide(L)' 'MQSPCSSLSGSTCVVAPVFTKHLQDISTTRGQCVVFECRVQATATVQVHWYREKEQIADSDDFRILRKSTVISF' A
#
# COMPACT_ATOMS: atom_id res chain seq x y z
N MET A 1 -28.37 37.00 -10.90
CA MET A 1 -28.13 35.82 -11.77
C MET A 1 -26.76 35.99 -12.39
N GLN A 2 -25.94 34.92 -12.34
CA GLN A 2 -24.51 34.80 -12.69
C GLN A 2 -23.50 35.15 -11.57
N SER A 3 -22.86 34.08 -11.09
CA SER A 3 -21.45 34.09 -10.68
C SER A 3 -20.72 33.08 -11.58
N PRO A 4 -19.77 33.50 -12.42
CA PRO A 4 -18.94 32.61 -13.22
C PRO A 4 -17.56 32.51 -12.57
N CYS A 5 -17.21 31.37 -11.98
CA CYS A 5 -15.86 30.79 -12.05
C CYS A 5 -15.82 29.51 -11.21
N SER A 6 -15.51 28.39 -11.87
CA SER A 6 -14.46 27.52 -11.37
C SER A 6 -13.99 26.70 -12.56
N SER A 7 -13.10 27.34 -13.31
CA SER A 7 -11.99 26.75 -14.07
C SER A 7 -11.97 25.23 -14.20
N LEU A 8 -11.97 24.76 -15.45
CA LEU A 8 -11.44 23.45 -15.84
C LEU A 8 -10.08 23.21 -15.15
N SER A 9 -9.96 22.11 -14.41
CA SER A 9 -8.68 21.49 -14.09
C SER A 9 -8.90 19.98 -14.08
N GLY A 10 -8.19 19.27 -14.96
CA GLY A 10 -8.15 17.80 -15.01
C GLY A 10 -7.64 17.23 -13.70
N SER A 11 -8.52 17.13 -12.73
CA SER A 11 -8.20 16.76 -11.35
C SER A 11 -8.24 15.25 -11.27
N THR A 12 -7.07 14.59 -11.33
CA THR A 12 -6.94 13.22 -10.86
C THR A 12 -7.42 13.19 -9.41
N CYS A 13 -8.57 12.58 -9.15
CA CYS A 13 -9.11 12.44 -7.81
C CYS A 13 -8.14 11.56 -7.00
N VAL A 14 -7.32 12.18 -6.15
CA VAL A 14 -6.38 11.46 -5.29
C VAL A 14 -7.17 10.85 -4.14
N VAL A 15 -7.55 9.58 -4.31
CA VAL A 15 -8.25 8.80 -3.30
C VAL A 15 -7.25 8.20 -2.32
N ALA A 16 -7.57 8.25 -1.03
CA ALA A 16 -6.79 7.63 0.03
C ALA A 16 -6.55 6.14 -0.26
N PRO A 17 -5.35 5.59 0.03
CA PRO A 17 -5.07 4.19 -0.22
C PRO A 17 -5.94 3.29 0.65
N VAL A 18 -6.45 2.21 0.07
CA VAL A 18 -7.31 1.25 0.77
C VAL A 18 -6.71 -0.14 0.70
N PHE A 19 -6.71 -0.85 1.83
CA PHE A 19 -6.36 -2.27 1.84
C PHE A 19 -7.47 -3.09 1.19
N THR A 20 -7.14 -3.72 0.07
CA THR A 20 -8.02 -4.70 -0.60
C THR A 20 -7.73 -6.14 -0.14
N LYS A 21 -6.55 -6.37 0.45
CA LYS A 21 -6.22 -7.57 1.22
C LYS A 21 -5.50 -7.14 2.50
N HIS A 22 -6.10 -7.46 3.64
CA HIS A 22 -5.51 -7.24 4.96
C HIS A 22 -4.55 -8.39 5.33
N LEU A 23 -3.62 -8.08 6.24
CA LEU A 23 -2.81 -9.11 6.89
C LEU A 23 -3.69 -10.12 7.63
N GLN A 24 -3.21 -11.35 7.69
CA GLN A 24 -3.89 -12.45 8.35
C GLN A 24 -2.94 -13.09 9.34
N ASP A 25 -3.50 -13.70 10.38
CA ASP A 25 -2.74 -14.46 11.34
C ASP A 25 -2.22 -15.75 10.69
N ILE A 26 -0.96 -16.10 10.97
CA ILE A 26 -0.29 -17.28 10.44
C ILE A 26 0.33 -18.02 11.61
N SER A 27 -0.01 -19.30 11.77
CA SER A 27 0.67 -20.22 12.68
C SER A 27 1.65 -21.08 11.89
N THR A 28 2.86 -21.26 12.41
CA THR A 28 3.90 -22.08 11.78
C THR A 28 4.77 -22.77 12.82
N THR A 29 5.59 -23.71 12.37
CA THR A 29 6.58 -24.38 13.21
C THR A 29 7.86 -23.54 13.32
N ARG A 30 8.54 -23.61 14.48
CA ARG A 30 9.82 -22.93 14.68
C ARG A 30 10.82 -23.28 13.57
N GLY A 31 11.50 -22.24 13.05
CA GLY A 31 12.51 -22.37 12.00
C GLY A 31 11.95 -22.35 10.57
N GLN A 32 10.63 -22.29 10.40
CA GLN A 32 10.01 -22.10 9.10
C GLN A 32 9.89 -20.62 8.76
N CYS A 33 10.05 -20.29 7.47
CA CYS A 33 9.77 -18.95 6.96
C CYS A 33 8.26 -18.74 6.80
N VAL A 34 7.81 -17.51 7.00
CA VAL A 34 6.42 -17.10 6.75
C VAL A 34 6.39 -15.92 5.79
N VAL A 35 5.31 -15.82 5.02
CA VAL A 35 5.09 -14.72 4.09
C VAL A 35 3.81 -13.99 4.50
N PHE A 36 3.96 -12.72 4.85
CA PHE A 36 2.84 -11.82 5.03
C PHE A 36 2.56 -11.08 3.72
N GLU A 37 1.28 -11.00 3.32
CA GLU A 37 0.85 -10.31 2.10
C GLU A 37 -0.31 -9.37 2.42
N CYS A 38 -0.19 -8.11 1.99
CA CYS A 38 -1.30 -7.19 1.89
C CYS A 38 -1.41 -6.66 0.45
N ARG A 39 -2.59 -6.15 0.09
CA ARG A 39 -2.81 -5.46 -1.19
C ARG A 39 -3.42 -4.12 -0.92
N VAL A 40 -2.87 -3.10 -1.57
CA VAL A 40 -3.28 -1.72 -1.42
C VAL A 40 -3.72 -1.21 -2.79
N GLN A 41 -4.94 -0.71 -2.87
CA GLN A 41 -5.42 0.05 -4.01
C GLN A 41 -5.13 1.52 -3.77
N ALA A 42 -4.49 2.17 -4.73
CA ALA A 42 -4.16 3.60 -4.69
C ALA A 42 -4.26 4.22 -6.08
N THR A 43 -4.58 5.51 -6.12
CA THR A 43 -4.68 6.30 -7.36
C THR A 43 -3.36 6.96 -7.76
N ALA A 44 -2.35 6.89 -6.89
CA ALA A 44 -1.01 7.40 -7.10
C ALA A 44 0.02 6.46 -6.45
N THR A 45 1.30 6.69 -6.70
CA THR A 45 2.38 5.93 -6.05
C THR A 45 2.36 6.16 -4.54
N VAL A 46 2.12 5.10 -3.78
CA VAL A 46 2.14 5.12 -2.31
C VAL A 46 3.43 4.54 -1.74
N GLN A 47 3.74 4.79 -0.48
CA GLN A 47 4.76 4.04 0.26
C GLN A 47 4.08 3.04 1.21
N VAL A 48 4.68 1.86 1.38
CA VAL A 48 4.20 0.81 2.28
C VAL A 48 5.32 0.47 3.24
N HIS A 49 5.03 0.52 4.53
CA HIS A 49 5.97 0.24 5.61
C HIS A 49 5.41 -0.90 6.47
N TRP A 50 6.30 -1.79 6.91
CA TRP A 50 5.96 -2.91 7.78
C TRP A 50 6.42 -2.61 9.21
N TYR A 51 5.66 -3.09 10.20
CA TYR A 51 5.95 -2.84 11.60
C TYR A 51 5.79 -4.11 12.43
N ARG A 52 6.67 -4.33 13.41
CA ARG A 52 6.52 -5.31 14.50
C ARG A 52 6.49 -4.55 15.81
N GLU A 53 5.39 -4.66 16.56
CA GLU A 53 5.27 -4.06 17.90
C GLU A 53 5.62 -2.56 17.95
N LYS A 54 5.30 -1.82 16.87
CA LYS A 54 5.58 -0.39 16.61
C LYS A 54 6.98 -0.05 16.10
N GLU A 55 7.88 -1.01 15.97
CA GLU A 55 9.17 -0.82 15.33
C GLU A 55 9.05 -1.06 13.82
N GLN A 56 9.54 -0.12 13.01
CA GLN A 56 9.52 -0.25 11.57
C GLN A 56 10.53 -1.33 11.13
N ILE A 57 10.07 -2.28 10.33
CA ILE A 57 10.90 -3.31 9.73
C ILE A 57 11.53 -2.77 8.45
N ALA A 58 12.85 -2.85 8.35
CA ALA A 58 13.60 -2.59 7.13
C ALA A 58 13.91 -3.89 6.38
N ASP A 59 14.16 -3.79 5.07
CA ASP A 59 14.65 -4.93 4.28
C ASP A 59 16.02 -5.37 4.81
N SER A 60 16.17 -6.68 5.04
CA SER A 60 17.37 -7.31 5.60
C SER A 60 17.37 -8.81 5.28
N ASP A 61 18.40 -9.53 5.71
CA ASP A 61 18.46 -11.00 5.55
C ASP A 61 17.37 -11.72 6.36
N ASP A 62 17.03 -11.20 7.54
CA ASP A 62 15.96 -11.76 8.39
C ASP A 62 14.55 -11.37 7.90
N PHE A 63 14.41 -10.19 7.27
CA PHE A 63 13.13 -9.67 6.79
C PHE A 63 13.24 -9.20 5.34
N ARG A 64 12.82 -10.05 4.40
CA ARG A 64 12.77 -9.72 2.97
C ARG A 64 11.44 -9.06 2.61
N ILE A 65 11.47 -7.80 2.21
CA ILE A 65 10.27 -7.02 1.84
C ILE A 65 10.19 -6.90 0.32
N LEU A 66 9.19 -7.57 -0.26
CA LEU A 66 8.92 -7.53 -1.70
C LEU A 66 7.72 -6.63 -2.00
N ARG A 67 7.86 -5.78 -3.03
CA ARG A 67 6.77 -4.91 -3.51
C ARG A 67 6.52 -5.12 -4.99
N LYS A 68 5.29 -5.47 -5.33
CA LYS A 68 4.79 -5.46 -6.71
C LYS A 68 3.93 -4.22 -6.91
N SER A 69 4.31 -3.37 -7.87
CA SER A 69 3.50 -2.22 -8.29
C SER A 69 3.01 -2.46 -9.70
N THR A 70 1.69 -2.40 -9.90
CA THR A 70 1.10 -2.41 -11.24
C THR A 70 0.40 -1.07 -11.44
N VAL A 71 0.97 -0.22 -12.28
CA VAL A 71 0.30 0.98 -12.79
C VAL A 71 -0.43 0.59 -14.07
N ILE A 72 -1.76 0.59 -14.02
CA ILE A 72 -2.57 0.50 -15.24
C ILE A 72 -2.45 1.86 -15.91
N SER A 73 -1.57 1.95 -16.90
CA SER A 73 -1.43 3.12 -17.76
C SER A 73 -2.43 2.93 -18.91
N PHE A 74 -3.35 3.88 -19.11
CA PHE A 74 -4.23 3.91 -20.27
C PHE A 74 -3.57 4.66 -21.42
#